data_AF-A0A834TG80-F1
#
_entry.id   AF-A0A834TG80-F1
#
_cell.length_a   1.000
_cell.length_b   1.000
_cell.length_c   1.000
_cell.angle_alpha   90.00
_cell.angle_beta   90.00
_cell.angle_gamma   90.00
#
_symmetry.space_group_name_H-M   'P 1'
#
loop_
_entity.id
_entity.type
_entity.pdbx_description
1 polymer ?
#
loop_
_entity_poly.entity_id
_entity_poly.type
_entity_poly.pdbx_seq_one_letter_code
_entity_poly.pdbx_strand_id
1 'polypeptide(L)'
;MSRPTEANVEDETDFRWGNKRGNGVKNKDVQLYESFTYKGDEYFLYDCIYFYQAGDFETSIGKLVRIFETPTHDKKVKVVCIIDCACYFHVL
;
A
#
# COMPACT_ATOMS: atom_id res chain seq x y z
N MET A 1 -4.17 3.23 -40.62
CA MET A 1 -3.76 3.98 -39.42
C MET A 1 -4.48 3.36 -38.23
N SER A 2 -3.96 2.25 -37.71
CA SER A 2 -4.57 1.57 -36.57
C SER A 2 -3.96 2.15 -35.30
N ARG A 3 -4.83 2.72 -34.46
CA ARG A 3 -4.51 3.26 -33.13
C ARG A 3 -3.77 2.18 -32.33
N PRO A 4 -2.56 2.43 -31.79
CA PRO A 4 -1.98 1.51 -30.83
C PRO A 4 -2.86 1.61 -29.58
N THR A 5 -3.56 0.52 -29.27
CA THR A 5 -4.10 0.34 -27.93
C THR A 5 -2.88 0.20 -27.03
N GLU A 6 -2.61 1.22 -26.23
CA GLU A 6 -1.69 1.14 -25.09
C GLU A 6 -2.27 0.08 -24.15
N ALA A 7 -1.90 -1.17 -24.40
CA ALA A 7 -1.88 -2.18 -23.37
C ALA A 7 -0.81 -1.72 -22.38
N ASN A 8 -1.24 -1.01 -21.34
CA ASN A 8 -0.43 -0.79 -20.16
C ASN A 8 0.13 -2.15 -19.76
N VAL A 9 1.45 -2.23 -19.78
CA VAL A 9 2.23 -3.35 -19.24
C VAL A 9 2.02 -3.31 -17.72
N GLU A 10 0.83 -3.73 -17.27
CA GLU A 10 0.54 -4.08 -15.89
C GLU A 10 0.80 -5.57 -15.74
N ASP A 11 2.06 -5.96 -15.85
CA ASP A 11 2.51 -7.27 -15.38
C ASP A 11 3.90 -7.09 -14.76
N GLU A 12 4.12 -7.76 -13.62
CA GLU A 12 5.32 -7.80 -12.73
C GLU A 12 5.12 -7.33 -11.29
N THR A 13 3.95 -6.81 -10.92
CA THR A 13 3.57 -6.77 -9.50
C THR A 13 2.21 -7.41 -9.32
N ASP A 14 2.14 -8.49 -8.55
CA ASP A 14 0.90 -9.20 -8.15
C ASP A 14 -0.03 -8.33 -7.28
N PHE A 15 -0.02 -7.01 -7.48
CA PHE A 15 -0.81 -6.04 -6.75
C PHE A 15 -2.12 -5.76 -7.49
N ARG A 16 -3.23 -5.92 -6.79
CA ARG A 16 -4.57 -5.63 -7.31
C ARG A 16 -5.37 -4.85 -6.27
N TRP A 17 -6.08 -3.82 -6.72
CA TRP A 17 -7.03 -3.13 -5.84
C TRP A 17 -8.18 -4.07 -5.46
N GLY A 18 -8.59 -4.00 -4.20
CA GLY A 18 -9.79 -4.65 -3.69
C GLY A 18 -10.96 -3.67 -3.63
N ASN A 19 -11.70 -3.68 -2.52
CA ASN A 19 -12.92 -2.89 -2.39
C ASN A 19 -12.64 -1.38 -2.40
N LYS A 20 -13.30 -0.64 -3.29
CA LYS A 20 -13.22 0.83 -3.33
C LYS A 20 -14.11 1.44 -2.26
N ARG A 21 -13.53 2.29 -1.41
CA ARG A 21 -14.24 3.01 -0.33
C ARG A 21 -14.90 4.29 -0.81
N GLY A 22 -14.28 4.98 -1.75
CA GLY A 22 -14.75 6.28 -2.26
C GLY A 22 -13.62 7.19 -2.68
N ASN A 23 -13.87 8.50 -2.70
CA ASN A 23 -12.89 9.52 -3.07
C ASN A 23 -12.43 10.31 -1.83
N GLY A 24 -11.22 10.88 -1.90
CA GLY A 24 -10.67 11.70 -0.83
C GLY A 24 -11.52 12.96 -0.57
N VAL A 25 -11.71 13.29 0.71
CA VAL A 25 -12.49 14.48 1.11
C VAL A 25 -11.78 15.78 0.71
N LYS A 26 -10.46 15.85 0.94
CA LYS A 26 -9.65 17.05 0.62
C LYS A 26 -9.30 17.14 -0.87
N ASN A 27 -9.06 16.00 -1.51
CA ASN A 27 -8.77 15.91 -2.92
C ASN A 27 -9.61 14.77 -3.51
N LYS A 28 -10.60 15.14 -4.33
CA LYS A 28 -11.57 14.20 -4.91
C LYS A 28 -10.94 13.32 -5.99
N ASP A 29 -9.80 13.70 -6.54
CA ASP A 29 -9.08 12.91 -7.54
C ASP A 29 -8.28 11.76 -6.89
N VAL A 30 -8.16 11.73 -5.56
CA VAL A 30 -7.59 10.61 -4.82
C VAL A 30 -8.67 9.54 -4.62
N GLN A 31 -8.41 8.31 -5.05
CA GLN A 31 -9.30 7.17 -4.81
C GLN A 31 -8.87 6.45 -3.53
N LEU A 32 -9.83 6.12 -2.67
CA LEU A 32 -9.63 5.41 -1.41
C LEU A 32 -10.14 3.99 -1.53
N TYR A 33 -9.41 3.05 -0.95
CA TYR A 33 -9.74 1.63 -0.94
C TYR A 33 -9.81 1.10 0.50
N GLU A 34 -10.56 0.01 0.67
CA GLU A 34 -10.69 -0.77 1.89
C GLU A 34 -9.81 -2.00 1.87
N SER A 35 -9.46 -2.53 0.70
CA SER A 35 -8.56 -3.68 0.59
C SER A 35 -7.69 -3.63 -0.67
N PHE A 36 -6.64 -4.45 -0.68
CA PHE A 36 -5.84 -4.80 -1.86
C PHE A 36 -5.33 -6.24 -1.72
N THR A 37 -5.04 -6.87 -2.86
CA THR A 37 -4.33 -8.14 -2.91
C THR A 37 -2.89 -7.88 -3.33
N TYR A 38 -1.93 -8.50 -2.65
CA TYR A 38 -0.52 -8.48 -3.03
C TYR A 38 0.05 -9.89 -2.93
N LYS A 39 0.60 -10.42 -4.03
CA LYS A 39 1.17 -11.78 -4.09
C LYS A 39 0.19 -12.90 -3.68
N GLY A 40 -1.11 -12.68 -3.92
CA GLY A 40 -2.17 -13.63 -3.59
C GLY A 40 -2.78 -13.47 -2.20
N ASP A 41 -2.15 -12.70 -1.30
CA ASP A 41 -2.70 -12.38 0.02
C ASP A 41 -3.54 -11.11 -0.03
N GLU A 42 -4.73 -11.13 0.58
CA GLU A 42 -5.60 -9.97 0.71
C GLU A 42 -5.36 -9.24 2.04
N TYR A 43 -5.25 -7.93 1.96
CA TYR A 43 -5.04 -7.03 3.09
C TYR A 43 -6.16 -6.01 3.16
N PHE A 44 -6.65 -5.77 4.37
CA PHE A 44 -7.74 -4.83 4.66
C PHE A 44 -7.24 -3.60 5.42
N LEU A 45 -7.98 -2.51 5.28
CA LEU A 45 -7.78 -1.31 6.07
C LEU A 45 -7.88 -1.67 7.56
N TYR A 46 -6.89 -1.21 8.33
CA TYR A 46 -6.71 -1.50 9.75
C TYR A 46 -6.13 -2.88 10.09
N ASP A 47 -5.71 -3.67 9.12
CA ASP A 47 -4.89 -4.85 9.40
C ASP A 47 -3.53 -4.47 9.97
N CYS A 48 -3.01 -5.34 10.83
CA CYS A 48 -1.63 -5.31 11.28
C CYS A 48 -0.77 -6.10 10.30
N ILE A 49 0.31 -5.48 9.82
CA ILE A 49 1.23 -6.08 8.86
C ILE A 49 2.65 -6.06 9.41
N TYR A 50 3.41 -7.06 8.98
CA TYR A 50 4.85 -7.09 9.08
C TYR A 50 5.43 -6.42 7.85
N PHE A 51 6.42 -5.55 8.03
CA PHE A 51 7.12 -4.94 6.90
C PHE A 51 8.61 -4.81 7.20
N TYR A 52 9.39 -4.91 6.13
CA TYR A 52 10.83 -4.68 6.14
C TYR A 52 11.09 -3.29 5.59
N GLN A 53 11.81 -2.48 6.34
CA GLN A 53 12.30 -1.20 5.86
C GLN A 53 13.73 -1.39 5.36
N ALA A 54 14.02 -0.88 4.16
CA ALA A 54 15.32 -1.09 3.52
C ALA A 54 16.43 -0.46 4.38
N GLY A 55 17.33 -1.30 4.88
CA GLY A 55 18.40 -0.92 5.81
C GLY A 55 18.21 -1.47 7.23
N ASP A 56 17.01 -1.96 7.56
CA ASP A 56 16.72 -2.56 8.86
C ASP A 56 16.86 -4.08 8.78
N PHE A 57 17.59 -4.65 9.75
CA PHE A 57 17.74 -6.11 9.88
C PHE A 57 16.52 -6.78 10.52
N GLU A 58 15.59 -5.99 11.08
CA GLU A 58 14.45 -6.47 11.84
C GLU A 58 13.11 -6.18 11.15
N THR A 59 12.15 -7.05 11.44
CA THR A 59 10.79 -6.92 10.92
C THR A 59 9.99 -5.99 11.83
N SER A 60 9.46 -4.90 11.28
CA SER A 60 8.61 -3.96 12.01
C SER A 60 7.13 -4.37 11.91
N ILE A 61 6.38 -4.15 12.99
CA ILE A 61 4.92 -4.35 13.01
C ILE A 61 4.25 -2.99 12.85
N GLY A 62 3.37 -2.87 11.87
CA GLY A 62 2.62 -1.65 11.62
C GLY A 62 1.15 -1.92 11.30
N LYS A 63 0.36 -0.86 11.31
CA LYS A 63 -1.06 -0.91 10.99
C LYS A 63 -1.38 -0.13 9.73
N LEU A 64 -2.17 -0.72 8.84
CA LEU A 64 -2.68 -0.06 7.64
C LEU A 64 -3.71 1.00 8.04
N VAL A 65 -3.42 2.28 7.85
CA VAL A 65 -4.35 3.36 8.23
C VAL A 65 -4.97 4.08 7.02
N ARG A 66 -4.40 3.87 5.83
CA ARG A 66 -4.94 4.43 4.59
C ARG A 66 -4.45 3.65 3.38
N ILE A 67 -5.36 3.29 2.49
CA ILE A 67 -5.05 2.66 1.20
C ILE A 67 -5.62 3.57 0.11
N PHE A 68 -4.79 4.02 -0.83
CA PHE A 68 -5.22 5.02 -1.81
C PHE A 68 -4.41 5.01 -3.10
N GLU A 69 -5.05 5.50 -4.15
CA GLU A 69 -4.44 5.77 -5.44
C GLU A 69 -4.41 7.28 -5.68
N THR A 70 -3.27 7.81 -6.11
CA THR A 70 -3.11 9.23 -6.43
C THR A 70 -3.71 9.56 -7.80
N PRO A 71 -3.90 10.85 -8.13
CA PRO A 71 -4.31 11.26 -9.47
C PRO A 71 -3.30 10.88 -10.58
N THR A 72 -2.05 10.61 -10.20
CA THR A 72 -0.99 10.11 -11.09
C THR A 72 -0.97 8.58 -11.20
N HIS A 73 -1.97 7.89 -10.65
CA HIS A 73 -2.05 6.43 -10.58
C HIS A 73 -0.97 5.76 -9.72
N ASP A 74 -0.37 6.48 -8.77
CA ASP A 74 0.52 5.86 -7.80
C ASP A 74 -0.30 5.06 -6.78
N LYS A 75 0.03 3.78 -6.62
CA LYS A 75 -0.54 2.89 -5.60
C LYS A 75 0.17 3.15 -4.27
N LYS A 76 -0.53 3.67 -3.26
CA LYS A 76 0.05 4.05 -1.95
C LYS A 76 -0.71 3.46 -0.77
N VAL A 77 0.06 3.01 0.22
CA VAL A 77 -0.44 2.52 1.50
C VAL A 77 0.26 3.30 2.61
N LYS A 78 -0.52 3.90 3.51
CA LYS A 78 0.01 4.56 4.71
C LYS A 78 -0.04 3.58 5.87
N VAL A 79 1.11 3.39 6.49
CA VAL A 79 1.29 2.53 7.66
C VAL A 79 1.64 3.39 8.87
N VAL A 80 1.14 3.04 10.04
CA VAL A 80 1.62 3.56 11.33
C VAL A 80 2.38 2.44 12.02
N CYS A 81 3.66 2.67 12.31
CA CYS A 81 4.49 1.72 13.05
C CYS A 81 3.99 1.60 14.50
N ILE A 82 3.87 0.38 15.00
CA ILE A 82 3.51 0.10 16.40
C ILE A 82 4.75 -0.27 17.20
N ILE A 83 5.59 -1.14 16.65
CA ILE A 83 6.85 -1.57 17.27
C ILE A 83 7.95 -1.31 16.26
N ASP A 84 8.82 -0.36 16.61
CA ASP A 84 10.09 -0.13 15.94
C ASP A 84 11.15 -0.88 16.74
N CYS A 85 11.53 -2.06 16.24
CA CYS A 85 12.48 -2.93 16.93
C CYS A 85 13.90 -2.33 16.90
N ALA A 86 14.21 -1.48 15.91
CA ALA A 86 15.48 -0.74 15.84
C ALA A 86 15.65 0.26 16.99
N CYS A 87 14.57 0.89 17.47
CA CYS A 87 14.63 1.72 18.69
C CYS A 87 14.85 0.92 19.98
N TYR A 88 14.41 -0.34 20.06
CA TYR A 88 14.56 -1.15 21.27
C TYR A 88 15.97 -1.72 21.43
N PHE A 89 16.64 -2.10 20.34
CA PHE A 89 17.99 -2.66 20.40
C PHE A 89 19.09 -1.61 20.50
N HIS A 90 18.92 -0.41 19.93
CA HIS A 90 19.94 0.64 20.06
C HIS A 90 20.00 1.29 21.46
N VAL A 91 19.09 0.90 22.37
CA VAL A 91 18.99 1.41 23.74
C VAL A 91 19.43 0.37 24.80
N LEU A 92 19.86 -0.83 24.39
CA LEU A 92 20.38 -1.89 25.27
C LEU A 92 21.90 -2.06 25.16
#